data_AF-A0A8H3GSC4-F1
#
_entry.id   AF-A0A8H3GSC4-F1
#
_cell.length_a   1.000
_cell.length_b   1.000
_cell.length_c   1.000
_cell.angle_alpha   90.00
_cell.angle_beta   90.00
_cell.angle_gamma   90.00
#
_symmetry.space_group_name_H-M   'P 1'
#
loop_
_entity.id
_entity.type
_entity.pdbx_description
1 polymer ?
#
loop_
_entity_poly.entity_id
_entity_poly.type
_entity_poly.pdbx_seq_one_letter_code
_entity_poly.pdbx_strand_id
1 'polypeptide(L)'
;MTSPQPLRRVLVTGGAGYIGSHVVLTLALTRRYKVFSIDNHHNSFPEALTRVSKIARDALPTDASAQDRDSAEVEAYTADLTNEQQVRAVFNKFGHGGVWGVIHVAAYKAVGESGEIPLTYYANNVSATILLAQTMKDYGCTNLVYSSSATVYGIPPVVPIPETTPLKAESVYGRTKVMCETLLKDLCHAEPNWRVISLRYFNPAGAHPSGLIGEDPRGRPGNLLPLLSQMAVGRVKDSVLKVFGNDYPTRDGTCVRDYIHVMDLASGHLNALDALDSEATFANCEDQARYKASLDEFDLQESTIDG
;
A
#
# COMPACT_ATOMS: atom_id res chain seq x y z
N MET A 1 -22.79 -14.67 -25.29
CA MET A 1 -21.94 -13.54 -24.89
C MET A 1 -22.41 -13.08 -23.53
N THR A 2 -21.68 -13.40 -22.47
CA THR A 2 -21.94 -12.84 -21.13
C THR A 2 -21.66 -11.35 -21.19
N SER A 3 -22.60 -10.53 -20.72
CA SER A 3 -22.40 -9.08 -20.56
C SER A 3 -21.14 -8.82 -19.73
N PRO A 4 -20.32 -7.82 -20.07
CA PRO A 4 -19.14 -7.48 -19.27
C PRO A 4 -19.57 -7.20 -17.83
N GLN A 5 -18.85 -7.76 -16.85
CA GLN A 5 -19.11 -7.46 -15.46
C GLN A 5 -18.80 -5.98 -15.18
N PRO A 6 -19.60 -5.30 -14.35
CA PRO A 6 -19.34 -3.91 -13.99
C PRO A 6 -18.03 -3.78 -13.21
N LEU A 7 -17.36 -2.63 -13.34
CA LEU A 7 -16.13 -2.34 -12.59
C LEU A 7 -16.41 -2.35 -11.08
N ARG A 8 -15.56 -3.05 -10.33
CA ARG A 8 -15.55 -2.96 -8.87
C ARG A 8 -14.85 -1.68 -8.45
N ARG A 9 -15.45 -0.90 -7.54
CA ARG A 9 -14.82 0.34 -7.04
C ARG A 9 -13.85 0.05 -5.90
N VAL A 10 -12.62 0.52 -6.04
CA VAL A 10 -11.56 0.31 -5.05
C VAL A 10 -11.00 1.66 -4.62
N LEU A 11 -10.98 1.90 -3.31
CA LEU A 11 -10.28 3.04 -2.72
C LEU A 11 -8.82 2.66 -2.50
N VAL A 12 -7.88 3.48 -2.99
CA VAL A 12 -6.48 3.43 -2.56
C VAL A 12 -6.17 4.71 -1.77
N THR A 13 -6.06 4.60 -0.44
CA THR A 13 -5.65 5.77 0.35
C THR A 13 -4.15 6.01 0.20
N GLY A 14 -3.70 7.27 0.15
CA GLY A 14 -2.30 7.60 -0.09
C GLY A 14 -1.88 7.30 -1.54
N GLY A 15 -2.85 7.25 -2.46
CA GLY A 15 -2.64 6.84 -3.85
C GLY A 15 -1.76 7.79 -4.67
N ALA A 16 -1.55 9.04 -4.24
CA ALA A 16 -0.60 9.93 -4.89
C ALA A 16 0.85 9.72 -4.40
N GLY A 17 1.04 8.96 -3.31
CA GLY A 17 2.35 8.60 -2.79
C GLY A 17 3.11 7.59 -3.67
N TYR A 18 4.34 7.29 -3.27
CA TYR A 18 5.24 6.41 -4.03
C TYR A 18 4.62 5.02 -4.31
N ILE A 19 4.38 4.20 -3.29
CA ILE A 19 3.80 2.87 -3.46
C ILE A 19 2.35 2.98 -3.98
N GLY A 20 1.57 3.91 -3.41
CA GLY A 20 0.16 4.09 -3.74
C GLY A 20 -0.07 4.32 -5.24
N SER A 21 0.73 5.17 -5.89
CA SER A 21 0.58 5.45 -7.32
C SER A 21 0.87 4.24 -8.21
N HIS A 22 1.83 3.40 -7.82
CA HIS A 22 2.13 2.15 -8.53
C HIS A 22 1.03 1.12 -8.33
N VAL A 23 0.45 1.03 -7.12
CA VAL A 23 -0.73 0.17 -6.84
C VAL A 23 -1.93 0.63 -7.67
N VAL A 24 -2.25 1.92 -7.67
CA VAL A 24 -3.35 2.49 -8.47
C VAL A 24 -3.17 2.15 -9.94
N LEU A 25 -1.95 2.33 -10.48
CA LEU A 25 -1.65 1.98 -11.87
C LEU A 25 -1.85 0.49 -12.13
N THR A 26 -1.31 -0.39 -11.29
CA THR A 26 -1.45 -1.84 -11.43
C THR A 26 -2.92 -2.25 -11.45
N LEU A 27 -3.76 -1.69 -10.57
CA LEU A 27 -5.21 -1.95 -10.57
C LEU A 27 -5.88 -1.46 -11.85
N ALA A 28 -5.59 -0.23 -12.30
CA ALA A 28 -6.17 0.37 -13.50
C ALA A 28 -5.84 -0.44 -14.77
N LEU A 29 -4.60 -0.94 -14.88
CA LEU A 29 -4.15 -1.77 -16.01
C LEU A 29 -4.92 -3.09 -16.14
N THR A 30 -5.51 -3.61 -15.06
CA THR A 30 -6.35 -4.82 -15.12
C THR A 30 -7.68 -4.60 -15.83
N ARG A 31 -8.16 -3.36 -15.89
CA ARG A 31 -9.50 -2.98 -16.40
C ARG A 31 -10.67 -3.64 -15.68
N ARG A 32 -10.44 -4.23 -14.50
CA ARG A 32 -11.47 -4.84 -13.63
C ARG A 32 -11.98 -3.89 -12.55
N TYR A 33 -11.22 -2.82 -12.29
CA TYR A 33 -11.45 -1.92 -11.18
C TYR A 33 -11.65 -0.48 -11.67
N LYS A 34 -12.56 0.23 -11.01
CA LYS A 34 -12.61 1.69 -11.04
C LYS A 34 -11.94 2.19 -9.78
N VAL A 35 -10.76 2.79 -9.93
CA VAL A 35 -9.95 3.19 -8.78
C VAL A 35 -10.21 4.65 -8.43
N PHE A 36 -10.37 4.92 -7.14
CA PHE A 36 -10.35 6.27 -6.61
C PHE A 36 -9.38 6.37 -5.45
N SER A 37 -8.84 7.56 -5.21
CA SER A 37 -7.80 7.80 -4.21
C SER A 37 -8.19 8.92 -3.26
N ILE A 38 -7.88 8.73 -1.98
CA ILE A 38 -7.89 9.79 -0.97
C ILE A 38 -6.43 10.08 -0.57
N ASP A 39 -5.99 11.32 -0.69
CA ASP A 39 -4.64 11.74 -0.29
C ASP A 39 -4.66 13.19 0.21
N ASN A 40 -3.94 13.52 1.29
CA ASN A 40 -3.82 14.90 1.79
C ASN A 40 -2.61 15.64 1.19
N HIS A 41 -1.81 14.98 0.36
CA HIS A 41 -0.62 15.49 -0.32
C HIS A 41 0.49 15.96 0.62
N HIS A 42 0.50 15.48 1.87
CA HIS A 42 1.55 15.82 2.85
C HIS A 42 2.95 15.42 2.37
N ASN A 43 3.07 14.30 1.66
CA ASN A 43 4.35 13.81 1.13
C ASN A 43 4.22 13.30 -0.32
N SER A 44 3.34 13.93 -1.09
CA SER A 44 3.05 13.56 -2.48
C SER A 44 2.58 14.78 -3.28
N PHE A 45 2.38 14.57 -4.58
CA PHE A 45 1.88 15.58 -5.51
C PHE A 45 0.71 15.00 -6.31
N PRO A 46 -0.40 15.75 -6.52
CA PRO A 46 -1.55 15.30 -7.31
C PRO A 46 -1.18 14.82 -8.72
N GLU A 47 -0.12 15.41 -9.29
CA GLU A 47 0.41 15.10 -10.62
C GLU A 47 0.79 13.62 -10.79
N ALA A 48 1.12 12.90 -9.71
CA ALA A 48 1.37 11.46 -9.75
C ALA A 48 0.15 10.71 -10.31
N LEU A 49 -1.07 11.05 -9.87
CA LEU A 49 -2.30 10.40 -10.33
C LEU A 49 -2.67 10.80 -11.77
N THR A 50 -2.39 12.05 -12.17
CA THR A 50 -2.52 12.48 -13.58
C THR A 50 -1.64 11.61 -14.50
N ARG A 51 -0.39 11.34 -14.08
CA ARG A 51 0.53 10.48 -14.81
C ARG A 51 0.11 9.03 -14.80
N VAL A 52 -0.47 8.53 -13.70
CA VAL A 52 -1.08 7.20 -13.65
C VAL A 52 -2.19 7.06 -14.69
N SER A 53 -3.17 7.98 -14.73
CA SER A 53 -4.23 7.95 -15.75
C SER A 53 -3.67 8.06 -17.18
N LYS A 54 -2.60 8.82 -17.38
CA LYS A 54 -1.91 8.86 -18.69
C LYS A 54 -1.33 7.49 -19.07
N ILE A 55 -0.56 6.86 -18.19
CA ILE A 55 0.05 5.55 -18.47
C ILE A 55 -1.04 4.50 -18.73
N ALA A 56 -2.10 4.48 -17.91
CA ALA A 56 -3.20 3.53 -18.06
C ALA A 56 -3.94 3.72 -19.41
N ARG A 57 -4.19 4.97 -19.81
CA ARG A 57 -4.78 5.28 -21.13
C ARG A 57 -3.89 4.90 -22.29
N ASP A 58 -2.59 5.19 -22.21
CA ASP A 58 -1.63 4.85 -23.26
C ASP A 58 -1.50 3.32 -23.45
N ALA A 59 -1.87 2.52 -22.43
CA ALA A 59 -1.90 1.06 -22.46
C ALA A 59 -3.23 0.45 -22.95
N LEU A 60 -4.22 1.27 -23.31
CA LEU A 60 -5.50 0.80 -23.87
C LEU A 60 -5.33 0.35 -25.32
N PRO A 61 -6.06 -0.69 -25.77
CA PRO A 61 -6.10 -1.09 -27.17
C PRO A 61 -6.87 -0.05 -28.00
N THR A 62 -6.68 -0.07 -29.31
CA THR A 62 -7.33 0.86 -30.24
C THR A 62 -8.86 0.74 -30.25
N ASP A 63 -9.38 -0.44 -29.97
CA ASP A 63 -10.79 -0.78 -29.90
C ASP A 63 -11.37 -0.76 -28.47
N ALA A 64 -10.69 -0.12 -27.51
CA ALA A 64 -11.10 -0.04 -26.12
C ALA A 64 -12.58 0.39 -25.95
N SER A 65 -13.30 -0.32 -25.09
CA SER A 65 -14.69 -0.01 -24.75
C SER A 65 -14.78 1.27 -23.90
N ALA A 66 -16.00 1.78 -23.70
CA ALA A 66 -16.22 2.89 -22.77
C ALA A 66 -15.82 2.50 -21.33
N GLN A 67 -16.04 1.24 -20.94
CA GLN A 67 -15.66 0.72 -19.62
C GLN A 67 -14.14 0.62 -19.45
N ASP A 68 -13.42 0.21 -20.49
CA ASP A 68 -11.95 0.18 -20.46
C ASP A 68 -11.38 1.59 -20.26
N ARG A 69 -11.92 2.59 -20.99
CA ARG A 69 -11.54 4.00 -20.83
C ARG A 69 -11.86 4.51 -19.43
N ASP A 70 -13.01 4.14 -18.86
CA ASP A 70 -13.37 4.53 -17.49
C ASP A 70 -12.43 3.92 -16.44
N SER A 71 -12.02 2.66 -16.63
CA SER A 71 -11.06 1.99 -15.73
C SER A 71 -9.67 2.62 -15.72
N ALA A 72 -9.29 3.27 -16.83
CA ALA A 72 -8.00 3.96 -16.98
C ALA A 72 -7.99 5.37 -16.35
N GLU A 73 -9.14 5.88 -15.91
CA GLU A 73 -9.24 7.19 -15.26
C GLU A 73 -9.37 7.04 -13.74
N VAL A 74 -8.42 7.63 -13.02
CA VAL A 74 -8.40 7.63 -11.55
C VAL A 74 -9.15 8.86 -11.01
N GLU A 75 -10.11 8.64 -10.11
CA GLU A 75 -10.74 9.73 -9.37
C GLU A 75 -9.90 10.10 -8.14
N ALA A 76 -9.49 11.37 -8.02
CA ALA A 76 -8.66 11.85 -6.92
C ALA A 76 -9.44 12.78 -5.98
N TYR A 77 -9.40 12.49 -4.69
CA TYR A 77 -10.04 13.27 -3.63
C TYR A 77 -8.99 13.76 -2.63
N THR A 78 -8.92 15.07 -2.43
CA THR A 78 -8.07 15.66 -1.39
C THR A 78 -8.81 15.62 -0.06
N ALA A 79 -8.36 14.78 0.86
CA ALA A 79 -8.91 14.66 2.20
C ALA A 79 -7.88 14.10 3.17
N ASP A 80 -8.00 14.49 4.45
CA ASP A 80 -7.22 13.92 5.54
C ASP A 80 -7.97 12.73 6.17
N LEU A 81 -7.30 11.59 6.28
CA LEU A 81 -7.88 10.40 6.89
C LEU A 81 -8.10 10.53 8.39
N THR A 82 -7.51 11.51 9.07
CA THR A 82 -7.83 11.81 10.47
C THR A 82 -9.05 12.72 10.62
N ASN A 83 -9.65 13.18 9.50
CA ASN A 83 -10.83 14.03 9.50
C ASN A 83 -12.07 13.24 9.02
N GLU A 84 -12.91 12.85 9.97
CA GLU A 84 -14.10 12.04 9.72
C GLU A 84 -15.03 12.64 8.67
N GLN A 85 -15.28 13.95 8.75
CA GLN A 85 -16.21 14.61 7.84
C GLN A 85 -15.70 14.56 6.39
N GLN A 86 -14.40 14.74 6.20
CA GLN A 86 -13.79 14.66 4.87
C GLN A 86 -13.82 13.25 4.30
N VAL A 87 -13.48 12.23 5.10
CA VAL A 87 -13.52 10.82 4.66
C VAL A 87 -14.96 10.42 4.32
N ARG A 88 -15.92 10.71 5.20
CA ARG A 88 -17.35 10.41 4.95
C ARG A 88 -17.89 11.15 3.73
N ALA A 89 -17.46 12.40 3.48
CA ALA A 89 -17.88 13.14 2.29
C ALA A 89 -17.46 12.44 0.98
N VAL A 90 -16.33 11.74 0.97
CA VAL A 90 -15.91 10.93 -0.19
C VAL A 90 -16.77 9.66 -0.30
N PHE A 91 -16.94 8.90 0.79
CA PHE A 91 -17.78 7.69 0.78
C PHE A 91 -19.24 7.97 0.39
N ASN A 92 -19.80 9.10 0.80
CA ASN A 92 -21.14 9.57 0.42
C ASN A 92 -21.35 9.67 -1.10
N LYS A 93 -20.30 9.91 -1.89
CA LYS A 93 -20.40 9.96 -3.36
C LYS A 93 -20.73 8.61 -3.99
N PHE A 94 -20.38 7.52 -3.30
CA PHE A 94 -20.57 6.15 -3.78
C PHE A 94 -21.75 5.45 -3.12
N GLY A 95 -22.17 5.90 -1.93
CA GLY A 95 -23.29 5.32 -1.18
C GLY A 95 -22.96 3.97 -0.53
N HIS A 96 -23.91 3.44 0.24
CA HIS A 96 -23.77 2.14 0.92
C HIS A 96 -23.63 1.01 -0.11
N GLY A 97 -22.61 0.17 0.04
CA GLY A 97 -22.26 -0.90 -0.92
C GLY A 97 -21.59 -0.40 -2.20
N GLY A 98 -21.34 0.92 -2.33
CA GLY A 98 -20.73 1.51 -3.52
C GLY A 98 -19.22 1.29 -3.64
N VAL A 99 -18.54 0.98 -2.53
CA VAL A 99 -17.10 0.71 -2.44
C VAL A 99 -16.90 -0.76 -2.14
N TRP A 100 -16.27 -1.49 -3.07
CA TRP A 100 -16.10 -2.94 -2.94
C TRP A 100 -14.93 -3.31 -2.02
N GLY A 101 -13.83 -2.55 -2.06
CA GLY A 101 -12.67 -2.81 -1.22
C GLY A 101 -11.76 -1.59 -1.09
N VAL A 102 -10.86 -1.66 -0.10
CA VAL A 102 -9.91 -0.59 0.22
C VAL A 102 -8.50 -1.15 0.27
N ILE A 103 -7.54 -0.40 -0.28
CA ILE A 103 -6.10 -0.60 -0.06
C ILE A 103 -5.59 0.60 0.75
N HIS A 104 -5.21 0.36 2.00
CA HIS A 104 -4.82 1.41 2.94
C HIS A 104 -3.29 1.59 3.01
N VAL A 105 -2.76 2.45 2.13
CA VAL A 105 -1.32 2.80 2.05
C VAL A 105 -0.96 4.05 2.88
N ALA A 106 -1.90 4.97 3.08
CA ALA A 106 -1.65 6.26 3.73
C ALA A 106 -1.12 6.11 5.16
N ALA A 107 0.10 6.59 5.40
CA ALA A 107 0.73 6.66 6.72
C ALA A 107 1.93 7.62 6.69
N TYR A 108 2.28 8.17 7.84
CA TYR A 108 3.63 8.68 8.06
C TYR A 108 4.60 7.51 8.20
N LYS A 109 5.76 7.60 7.54
CA LYS A 109 6.65 6.45 7.30
C LYS A 109 8.10 6.63 7.75
N ALA A 110 8.51 7.81 8.20
CA ALA A 110 9.92 8.05 8.52
C ALA A 110 10.27 7.57 9.93
N VAL A 111 11.07 6.49 10.01
CA VAL A 111 11.44 5.86 11.29
C VAL A 111 12.13 6.84 12.25
N GLY A 112 13.09 7.65 11.76
CA GLY A 112 13.80 8.63 12.58
C GLY A 112 12.88 9.71 13.16
N GLU A 113 12.12 10.37 12.29
CA GLU A 113 11.15 11.41 12.66
C GLU A 113 10.08 10.88 13.64
N SER A 114 9.67 9.62 13.51
CA SER A 114 8.70 9.02 14.43
C SER A 114 9.15 9.01 15.90
N GLY A 115 10.48 8.98 16.14
CA GLY A 115 11.04 9.11 17.48
C GLY A 115 11.02 10.55 18.02
N GLU A 116 11.00 11.54 17.13
CA GLU A 116 11.00 12.96 17.48
C GLU A 116 9.57 13.50 17.72
N ILE A 117 8.60 13.07 16.91
CA ILE A 117 7.19 13.48 17.00
C ILE A 117 6.22 12.30 17.17
N PRO A 118 6.36 11.50 18.24
CA PRO A 118 5.66 10.24 18.39
C PRO A 118 4.13 10.36 18.41
N LEU A 119 3.59 11.37 19.12
CA LEU A 119 2.15 11.58 19.22
C LEU A 119 1.51 11.85 17.86
N THR A 120 2.22 12.58 16.99
CA THR A 120 1.78 12.83 15.62
C THR A 120 1.70 11.53 14.81
N TYR A 121 2.67 10.62 14.96
CA TYR A 121 2.66 9.32 14.27
C TYR A 121 1.51 8.43 14.74
N TYR A 122 1.25 8.35 16.05
CA TYR A 122 0.10 7.59 16.57
C TYR A 122 -1.23 8.19 16.13
N ALA A 123 -1.39 9.51 16.27
CA ALA A 123 -2.61 10.21 15.88
C ALA A 123 -2.89 10.10 14.38
N ASN A 124 -1.85 10.15 13.54
CA ASN A 124 -2.00 9.96 12.10
C ASN A 124 -2.26 8.49 11.75
N ASN A 125 -1.34 7.59 12.09
CA ASN A 125 -1.39 6.22 11.56
C ASN A 125 -2.50 5.39 12.20
N VAL A 126 -2.65 5.44 13.54
CA VAL A 126 -3.61 4.58 14.25
C VAL A 126 -5.02 5.14 14.13
N SER A 127 -5.23 6.44 14.41
CA SER A 127 -6.57 7.02 14.33
C SER A 127 -7.11 7.03 12.91
N ALA A 128 -6.28 7.26 11.87
CA ALA A 128 -6.73 7.13 10.49
C ALA A 128 -7.19 5.71 10.16
N THR A 129 -6.48 4.67 10.60
CA THR A 129 -6.92 3.28 10.39
C THR A 129 -8.24 3.00 11.11
N ILE A 130 -8.40 3.47 12.35
CA ILE A 130 -9.67 3.33 13.11
C ILE A 130 -10.82 4.00 12.34
N LEU A 131 -10.66 5.26 11.98
CA LEU A 131 -11.70 6.05 11.33
C LEU A 131 -12.04 5.50 9.94
N LEU A 132 -11.04 5.04 9.19
CA LEU A 132 -11.25 4.39 7.90
C LEU A 132 -12.05 3.09 8.08
N ALA A 133 -11.69 2.22 9.03
CA ALA A 133 -12.41 0.98 9.28
C ALA A 133 -13.85 1.22 9.73
N GLN A 134 -14.09 2.20 10.61
CA GLN A 134 -15.44 2.63 11.01
C GLN A 134 -16.25 3.13 9.81
N THR A 135 -15.66 3.98 8.96
CA THR A 135 -16.33 4.50 7.77
C THR A 135 -16.62 3.37 6.79
N MET A 136 -15.68 2.46 6.55
CA MET A 136 -15.88 1.30 5.71
C MET A 136 -17.07 0.46 6.18
N LYS A 137 -17.16 0.18 7.49
CA LYS A 137 -18.29 -0.52 8.11
C LYS A 137 -19.62 0.16 7.82
N ASP A 138 -19.71 1.45 8.09
CA ASP A 138 -20.94 2.24 7.95
C ASP A 138 -21.47 2.27 6.50
N TYR A 139 -20.60 2.04 5.52
CA TYR A 139 -20.92 2.01 4.09
C TYR A 139 -20.90 0.59 3.50
N GLY A 140 -20.85 -0.45 4.34
CA GLY A 140 -20.93 -1.85 3.90
C GLY A 140 -19.70 -2.36 3.16
N CYS A 141 -18.54 -1.73 3.33
CA CYS A 141 -17.26 -2.17 2.78
C CYS A 141 -16.47 -2.96 3.83
N THR A 142 -16.10 -4.21 3.53
CA THR A 142 -15.48 -5.13 4.50
C THR A 142 -14.24 -5.85 3.95
N ASN A 143 -13.78 -5.46 2.76
CA ASN A 143 -12.56 -5.97 2.14
C ASN A 143 -11.44 -4.93 2.28
N LEU A 144 -10.35 -5.29 2.98
CA LEU A 144 -9.23 -4.39 3.22
C LEU A 144 -7.89 -5.07 2.96
N VAL A 145 -7.05 -4.44 2.13
CA VAL A 145 -5.61 -4.69 2.10
C VAL A 145 -4.93 -3.59 2.91
N TYR A 146 -4.27 -3.96 4.01
CA TYR A 146 -3.54 -3.04 4.87
C TYR A 146 -2.05 -3.06 4.56
N SER A 147 -1.47 -1.88 4.38
CA SER A 147 -0.04 -1.77 4.11
C SER A 147 0.75 -1.70 5.43
N SER A 148 1.24 -2.85 5.92
CA SER A 148 2.11 -2.99 7.10
C SER A 148 3.61 -2.79 6.79
N SER A 149 4.56 -3.37 7.54
CA SER A 149 6.00 -3.18 7.31
C SER A 149 6.82 -4.26 8.01
N ALA A 150 7.97 -4.65 7.47
CA ALA A 150 8.94 -5.52 8.16
C ALA A 150 9.44 -4.95 9.51
N THR A 151 9.27 -3.64 9.76
CA THR A 151 9.60 -3.00 11.05
C THR A 151 8.79 -3.54 12.23
N VAL A 152 7.68 -4.24 11.99
CA VAL A 152 6.89 -4.91 13.03
C VAL A 152 7.67 -6.00 13.76
N TYR A 153 8.67 -6.60 13.10
CA TYR A 153 9.47 -7.69 13.67
C TYR A 153 10.59 -7.20 14.61
N GLY A 154 10.95 -5.90 14.56
CA GLY A 154 12.12 -5.39 15.28
C GLY A 154 13.41 -6.05 14.77
N ILE A 155 14.28 -6.47 15.69
CA ILE A 155 15.47 -7.28 15.37
C ILE A 155 15.05 -8.75 15.28
N PRO A 156 15.02 -9.35 14.07
CA PRO A 156 14.57 -10.72 13.91
C PRO A 156 15.61 -11.72 14.45
N PRO A 157 15.18 -12.84 15.04
CA PRO A 157 16.09 -13.87 15.54
C PRO A 157 16.73 -14.70 14.42
N VAL A 158 16.07 -14.78 13.26
CA VAL A 158 16.48 -15.56 12.09
C VAL A 158 16.21 -14.76 10.82
N VAL A 159 17.08 -14.92 9.82
CA VAL A 159 16.92 -14.38 8.47
C VAL A 159 17.08 -15.54 7.47
N PRO A 160 16.15 -15.78 6.53
CA PRO A 160 14.92 -15.00 6.23
C PRO A 160 13.91 -14.95 7.38
N ILE A 161 13.09 -13.90 7.44
CA ILE A 161 12.16 -13.63 8.56
C ILE A 161 10.79 -14.26 8.26
N PRO A 162 10.36 -15.33 8.93
CA PRO A 162 9.04 -15.90 8.75
C PRO A 162 7.96 -15.03 9.41
N GLU A 163 6.72 -15.09 8.93
CA GLU A 163 5.61 -14.28 9.42
C GLU A 163 5.11 -14.69 10.81
N THR A 164 5.46 -15.90 11.23
CA THR A 164 5.30 -16.41 12.60
C THR A 164 6.26 -15.77 13.60
N THR A 165 7.21 -14.94 13.13
CA THR A 165 8.12 -14.18 14.00
C THR A 165 7.33 -13.24 14.90
N PRO A 166 7.57 -13.24 16.23
CA PRO A 166 6.88 -12.36 17.15
C PRO A 166 7.04 -10.88 16.80
N LEU A 167 5.95 -10.12 16.91
CA LEU A 167 5.96 -8.68 16.65
C LEU A 167 6.64 -7.95 17.82
N LYS A 168 7.80 -7.35 17.57
CA LYS A 168 8.66 -6.68 18.57
C LYS A 168 9.20 -5.34 18.06
N ALA A 169 8.32 -4.50 17.52
CA ALA A 169 8.71 -3.21 16.95
C ALA A 169 9.48 -2.31 17.94
N GLU A 170 10.64 -1.84 17.51
CA GLU A 170 11.51 -0.97 18.32
C GLU A 170 11.23 0.52 18.10
N SER A 171 10.84 0.90 16.89
CA SER A 171 10.52 2.28 16.52
C SER A 171 9.06 2.64 16.77
N VAL A 172 8.79 3.94 16.94
CA VAL A 172 7.41 4.44 17.08
C VAL A 172 6.60 4.13 15.83
N TYR A 173 7.15 4.38 14.63
CA TYR A 173 6.53 3.98 13.37
C TYR A 173 6.16 2.48 13.36
N GLY A 174 7.10 1.59 13.70
CA GLY A 174 6.84 0.14 13.75
C GLY A 174 5.74 -0.21 14.75
N ARG A 175 5.73 0.43 15.93
CA ARG A 175 4.66 0.24 16.93
C ARG A 175 3.29 0.67 16.42
N THR A 176 3.21 1.75 15.63
CA THR A 176 1.93 2.11 14.99
C THR A 176 1.42 1.01 14.06
N LYS A 177 2.30 0.37 13.29
CA LYS A 177 1.93 -0.75 12.40
C LYS A 177 1.48 -1.99 13.17
N VAL A 178 2.16 -2.34 14.27
CA VAL A 178 1.73 -3.43 15.16
C VAL A 178 0.35 -3.14 15.76
N MET A 179 0.09 -1.91 16.21
CA MET A 179 -1.22 -1.53 16.74
C MET A 179 -2.32 -1.64 15.69
N CYS A 180 -2.08 -1.17 14.46
CA CYS A 180 -3.04 -1.31 13.36
C CYS A 180 -3.29 -2.79 13.00
N GLU A 181 -2.25 -3.64 12.93
CA GLU A 181 -2.42 -5.08 12.70
C GLU A 181 -3.25 -5.74 13.81
N THR A 182 -2.96 -5.42 15.07
CA THR A 182 -3.68 -5.94 16.24
C THR A 182 -5.15 -5.55 16.17
N LEU A 183 -5.44 -4.27 15.92
CA LEU A 183 -6.80 -3.76 15.79
C LEU A 183 -7.57 -4.44 14.65
N LEU A 184 -6.94 -4.64 13.50
CA LEU A 184 -7.59 -5.27 12.35
C LEU A 184 -7.83 -6.77 12.59
N LYS A 185 -6.93 -7.45 13.30
CA LYS A 185 -7.12 -8.83 13.75
C LYS A 185 -8.33 -8.92 14.69
N ASP A 186 -8.39 -8.07 15.71
CA ASP A 186 -9.51 -8.02 16.66
C ASP A 186 -10.84 -7.70 15.97
N LEU A 187 -10.83 -6.81 14.97
CA LEU A 187 -12.01 -6.49 14.16
C LEU A 187 -12.52 -7.70 13.38
N CYS A 188 -11.64 -8.43 12.70
CA CYS A 188 -12.00 -9.66 11.99
C CYS A 188 -12.54 -10.75 12.94
N HIS A 189 -12.00 -10.85 14.16
CA HIS A 189 -12.52 -11.76 15.18
C HIS A 189 -13.93 -11.38 15.64
N ALA A 190 -14.17 -10.10 15.88
CA ALA A 190 -15.45 -9.61 16.36
C ALA A 190 -16.53 -9.60 15.26
N GLU A 191 -16.14 -9.39 14.00
CA GLU A 191 -17.03 -9.23 12.85
C GLU A 191 -16.60 -10.14 11.68
N PRO A 192 -17.08 -11.40 11.62
CA PRO A 192 -16.57 -12.42 10.68
C PRO A 192 -16.79 -12.14 9.19
N ASN A 193 -17.56 -11.11 8.84
CA ASN A 193 -17.73 -10.65 7.46
C ASN A 193 -16.51 -9.88 6.95
N TRP A 194 -15.67 -9.33 7.83
CA TRP A 194 -14.43 -8.66 7.45
C TRP A 194 -13.41 -9.62 6.87
N ARG A 195 -12.82 -9.23 5.74
CA ARG A 195 -11.68 -9.88 5.10
C ARG A 195 -10.54 -8.90 5.04
N VAL A 196 -9.44 -9.20 5.73
CA VAL A 196 -8.30 -8.30 5.83
C VAL A 196 -7.00 -9.05 5.54
N ILE A 197 -6.20 -8.50 4.62
CA ILE A 197 -4.81 -8.93 4.39
C ILE A 197 -3.86 -7.80 4.75
N SER A 198 -2.96 -8.04 5.69
CA SER A 198 -1.85 -7.13 6.03
C SER A 198 -0.57 -7.55 5.28
N LEU A 199 -0.07 -6.68 4.40
CA LEU A 199 1.17 -6.91 3.67
C LEU A 199 2.35 -6.30 4.42
N ARG A 200 3.34 -7.10 4.82
CA ARG A 200 4.53 -6.65 5.57
C ARG A 200 5.73 -6.47 4.63
N TYR A 201 5.75 -5.35 3.91
CA TYR A 201 6.80 -5.08 2.91
C TYR A 201 8.10 -4.60 3.57
N PHE A 202 9.21 -4.92 2.90
CA PHE A 202 10.57 -4.60 3.31
C PHE A 202 10.99 -3.21 2.80
N ASN A 203 11.95 -3.12 1.87
CA ASN A 203 12.43 -1.85 1.34
C ASN A 203 12.08 -1.70 -0.15
N PRO A 204 10.92 -1.08 -0.49
CA PRO A 204 10.56 -0.82 -1.87
C PRO A 204 11.58 0.10 -2.55
N ALA A 205 11.87 -0.18 -3.81
CA ALA A 205 12.84 0.52 -4.63
C ALA A 205 12.42 0.57 -6.11
N GLY A 206 13.05 1.45 -6.89
CA GLY A 206 12.81 1.58 -8.32
C GLY A 206 11.64 2.50 -8.68
N ALA A 207 11.16 2.39 -9.90
CA ALA A 207 10.12 3.26 -10.47
C ALA A 207 9.39 2.51 -11.57
N HIS A 208 8.29 3.07 -12.08
CA HIS A 208 7.64 2.50 -13.26
C HIS A 208 8.59 2.61 -14.49
N PRO A 209 8.68 1.59 -15.35
CA PRO A 209 9.61 1.57 -16.49
C PRO A 209 9.46 2.73 -17.48
N SER A 210 8.29 3.39 -17.54
CA SER A 210 8.09 4.58 -18.38
C SER A 210 8.85 5.82 -17.88
N GLY A 211 9.34 5.82 -16.64
CA GLY A 211 9.95 6.99 -15.99
C GLY A 211 8.98 8.11 -15.61
N LEU A 212 7.67 7.92 -15.82
CA LEU A 212 6.66 8.96 -15.52
C LEU A 212 6.21 8.99 -14.06
N ILE A 213 6.27 7.85 -13.35
CA ILE A 213 5.99 7.78 -11.90
C ILE A 213 7.14 7.08 -11.18
N GLY A 214 7.43 7.52 -9.96
CA GLY A 214 8.55 7.07 -9.13
C GLY A 214 8.48 7.69 -7.74
N GLU A 215 9.52 7.51 -6.92
CA GLU A 215 9.57 8.09 -5.57
C GLU A 215 10.00 9.57 -5.63
N ASP A 216 9.07 10.50 -5.33
CA ASP A 216 9.30 11.94 -5.29
C ASP A 216 8.77 12.55 -3.98
N PRO A 217 9.45 12.32 -2.84
CA PRO A 217 9.00 12.82 -1.54
C PRO A 217 9.17 14.34 -1.46
N ARG A 218 8.37 14.98 -0.61
CA ARG A 218 8.52 16.41 -0.33
C ARG A 218 9.74 16.66 0.56
N GLY A 219 10.48 17.71 0.23
CA GLY A 219 11.69 18.07 0.95
C GLY A 219 12.84 17.10 0.70
N ARG A 220 13.75 16.99 1.66
CA ARG A 220 14.93 16.13 1.55
C ARG A 220 14.52 14.67 1.81
N PRO A 221 14.86 13.71 0.92
CA PRO A 221 14.53 12.31 1.17
C PRO A 221 15.25 11.74 2.39
N GLY A 222 14.52 11.01 3.23
CA GLY A 222 15.08 10.23 4.32
C GLY A 222 15.55 8.82 3.92
N ASN A 223 15.05 8.30 2.80
CA ASN A 223 15.38 6.97 2.28
C ASN A 223 16.62 7.01 1.39
N LEU A 224 17.42 5.93 1.42
CA LEU A 224 18.72 5.84 0.73
C LEU A 224 18.63 6.08 -0.79
N LEU A 225 17.76 5.37 -1.49
CA LEU A 225 17.73 5.39 -2.95
C LEU A 225 17.19 6.71 -3.53
N PRO A 226 16.12 7.32 -3.00
CA PRO A 226 15.71 8.65 -3.44
C PRO A 226 16.73 9.74 -3.10
N LEU A 227 17.43 9.63 -1.97
CA LEU A 227 18.51 10.56 -1.64
C LEU A 227 19.63 10.44 -2.68
N LEU A 228 20.06 9.22 -2.99
CA LEU A 228 21.09 8.95 -3.98
C LEU A 228 20.70 9.42 -5.39
N SER A 229 19.45 9.19 -5.80
CA SER A 229 18.96 9.64 -7.10
C SER A 229 18.92 11.17 -7.20
N GLN A 230 18.49 11.86 -6.15
CA GLN A 230 18.50 13.33 -6.10
C GLN A 230 19.92 13.91 -6.07
N MET A 231 20.88 13.23 -5.43
CA MET A 231 22.30 13.60 -5.50
C MET A 231 22.86 13.43 -6.91
N ALA A 232 22.58 12.30 -7.56
CA ALA A 232 23.07 12.00 -8.90
C ALA A 232 22.61 13.03 -9.96
N VAL A 233 21.41 13.61 -9.80
CA VAL A 233 20.90 14.68 -10.69
C VAL A 233 21.17 16.10 -10.17
N GLY A 234 21.97 16.24 -9.10
CA GLY A 234 22.37 17.55 -8.55
C GLY A 234 21.29 18.33 -7.80
N ARG A 235 20.14 17.71 -7.48
CA ARG A 235 19.08 18.32 -6.64
C ARG A 235 19.52 18.41 -5.18
N VAL A 236 20.16 17.36 -4.67
CA VAL A 236 20.85 17.37 -3.38
C VAL A 236 22.33 17.65 -3.63
N LYS A 237 22.87 18.68 -2.97
CA LYS A 237 24.22 19.21 -3.23
C LYS A 237 25.30 18.67 -2.29
N ASP A 238 24.95 17.70 -1.44
CA ASP A 238 25.91 17.05 -0.56
C ASP A 238 27.04 16.44 -1.40
N SER A 239 28.29 16.72 -1.04
CA SER A 239 29.46 16.21 -1.76
C SER A 239 29.72 14.73 -1.48
N VAL A 240 29.17 14.20 -0.40
CA VAL A 240 29.34 12.80 0.04
C VAL A 240 28.02 12.24 0.57
N LEU A 241 27.77 10.98 0.27
CA LEU A 241 26.65 10.24 0.86
C LEU A 241 27.00 9.89 2.30
N LYS A 242 26.17 10.30 3.26
CA LYS A 242 26.31 9.87 4.66
C LYS A 242 25.76 8.46 4.82
N VAL A 243 26.65 7.49 5.01
CA VAL A 243 26.30 6.10 5.37
C VAL A 243 26.16 6.01 6.89
N PHE A 244 24.99 5.56 7.37
CA PHE A 244 24.71 5.48 8.80
C PHE A 244 25.17 4.14 9.39
N GLY A 245 26.34 4.14 10.03
CA GLY A 245 26.94 3.00 10.70
C GLY A 245 27.88 2.20 9.80
N ASN A 246 28.98 1.75 10.39
CA ASN A 246 30.07 1.01 9.74
C ASN A 246 30.63 -0.11 10.64
N ASP A 247 29.92 -0.46 11.69
CA ASP A 247 30.28 -1.41 12.75
C ASP A 247 29.19 -2.47 12.99
N TYR A 248 28.23 -2.61 12.06
CA TYR A 248 27.27 -3.70 12.10
C TYR A 248 27.98 -5.06 11.89
N PRO A 249 27.44 -6.16 12.44
CA PRO A 249 27.97 -7.51 12.22
C PRO A 249 27.62 -8.03 10.80
N THR A 250 28.08 -7.32 9.78
CA THR A 250 27.85 -7.60 8.36
C THR A 250 29.18 -7.55 7.61
N ARG A 251 29.21 -8.04 6.36
CA ARG A 251 30.45 -8.22 5.57
C ARG A 251 31.30 -6.95 5.46
N ASP A 252 30.66 -5.78 5.34
CA ASP A 252 31.32 -4.48 5.14
C ASP A 252 31.07 -3.48 6.28
N GLY A 253 30.47 -3.94 7.38
CA GLY A 253 30.12 -3.11 8.54
C GLY A 253 28.88 -2.23 8.33
N THR A 254 28.30 -2.18 7.13
CA THR A 254 27.10 -1.38 6.85
C THR A 254 25.82 -2.19 7.02
N CYS A 255 24.67 -1.51 7.10
CA CYS A 255 23.41 -2.19 7.29
C CYS A 255 22.93 -2.91 6.01
N VAL A 256 22.50 -4.18 6.12
CA VAL A 256 21.93 -4.96 5.00
C VAL A 256 20.41 -4.81 4.97
N ARG A 257 19.82 -4.69 3.78
CA ARG A 257 18.37 -4.56 3.56
C ARG A 257 17.94 -5.43 2.39
N ASP A 258 16.69 -5.91 2.45
CA ASP A 258 16.04 -6.61 1.35
C ASP A 258 15.27 -5.59 0.49
N TYR A 259 15.76 -5.35 -0.73
CA TYR A 259 15.18 -4.41 -1.66
C TYR A 259 14.25 -5.13 -2.65
N ILE A 260 13.00 -4.70 -2.69
CA ILE A 260 11.98 -5.21 -3.62
C ILE A 260 11.61 -4.12 -4.63
N HIS A 261 11.46 -4.48 -5.91
CA HIS A 261 11.02 -3.52 -6.91
C HIS A 261 9.56 -3.09 -6.65
N VAL A 262 9.28 -1.78 -6.76
CA VAL A 262 7.97 -1.22 -6.42
C VAL A 262 6.82 -1.77 -7.29
N MET A 263 7.11 -2.16 -8.53
CA MET A 263 6.12 -2.83 -9.40
C MET A 263 5.77 -4.24 -8.93
N ASP A 264 6.73 -4.98 -8.37
CA ASP A 264 6.49 -6.31 -7.80
C ASP A 264 5.63 -6.17 -6.54
N LEU A 265 5.96 -5.19 -5.69
CA LEU A 265 5.15 -4.87 -4.53
C LEU A 265 3.72 -4.44 -4.92
N ALA A 266 3.56 -3.63 -5.96
CA ALA A 266 2.25 -3.23 -6.46
C ALA A 266 1.43 -4.42 -6.97
N SER A 267 2.07 -5.37 -7.65
CA SER A 267 1.45 -6.62 -8.08
C SER A 267 1.03 -7.49 -6.89
N GLY A 268 1.82 -7.53 -5.81
CA GLY A 268 1.43 -8.18 -4.56
C GLY A 268 0.15 -7.59 -3.94
N HIS A 269 -0.08 -6.28 -4.05
CA HIS A 269 -1.33 -5.66 -3.61
C HIS A 269 -2.53 -6.06 -4.47
N LEU A 270 -2.35 -6.20 -5.78
CA LEU A 270 -3.39 -6.72 -6.67
C LEU A 270 -3.77 -8.16 -6.30
N ASN A 271 -2.77 -9.02 -6.10
CA ASN A 271 -3.00 -10.42 -5.71
C ASN A 271 -3.68 -10.52 -4.35
N ALA A 272 -3.27 -9.69 -3.37
CA ALA A 272 -3.93 -9.61 -2.07
C ALA A 272 -5.38 -9.14 -2.20
N LEU A 273 -5.65 -8.13 -3.03
CA LEU A 273 -7.00 -7.64 -3.28
C LEU A 273 -7.88 -8.72 -3.92
N ASP A 274 -7.35 -9.46 -4.90
CA ASP A 274 -8.06 -10.58 -5.55
C ASP A 274 -8.35 -11.72 -4.56
N ALA A 275 -7.45 -11.98 -3.60
CA ALA A 275 -7.67 -12.97 -2.55
C ALA A 275 -8.79 -12.60 -1.55
N LEU A 276 -9.26 -11.34 -1.55
CA LEU A 276 -10.40 -10.91 -0.74
C LEU A 276 -11.76 -11.24 -1.39
N ASP A 277 -11.78 -11.70 -2.65
CA ASP A 277 -13.02 -12.09 -3.34
C ASP A 277 -13.76 -13.23 -2.62
N SER A 278 -15.09 -13.23 -2.64
CA SER A 278 -15.91 -14.25 -1.95
C SER A 278 -15.60 -15.67 -2.42
N GLU A 279 -15.29 -15.81 -3.71
CA GLU A 279 -14.96 -17.08 -4.36
C GLU A 279 -13.50 -17.52 -4.16
N ALA A 280 -12.63 -16.62 -3.67
CA ALA A 280 -11.24 -16.95 -3.41
C ALA A 280 -11.11 -17.74 -2.10
N THR A 281 -10.38 -18.86 -2.14
CA THR A 281 -10.04 -19.64 -0.95
C THR A 281 -9.07 -18.84 -0.09
N PHE A 282 -9.55 -18.33 1.04
CA PHE A 282 -8.73 -17.65 2.04
C PHE A 282 -7.99 -18.70 2.88
N ALA A 283 -7.00 -19.36 2.28
CA ALA A 283 -6.29 -20.51 2.87
C ALA A 283 -5.40 -20.10 4.06
N ASN A 284 -5.15 -21.05 4.96
CA ASN A 284 -4.20 -20.96 6.08
C ASN A 284 -4.46 -19.83 7.09
N CYS A 285 -5.73 -19.54 7.40
CA CYS A 285 -6.05 -18.71 8.58
C CYS A 285 -5.96 -19.53 9.86
N GLU A 286 -5.38 -18.94 10.91
CA GLU A 286 -5.26 -19.59 12.22
C GLU A 286 -6.63 -19.90 12.86
N ASP A 287 -7.71 -19.25 12.39
CA ASP A 287 -9.06 -19.38 12.89
C ASP A 287 -10.13 -19.10 11.79
N GLN A 288 -11.41 -19.03 12.18
CA GLN A 288 -12.50 -18.66 11.26
C GLN A 288 -12.52 -17.17 10.88
N ALA A 289 -11.71 -16.33 11.53
CA ALA A 289 -11.58 -14.93 11.20
C ALA A 289 -10.68 -14.79 9.97
N ARG A 290 -11.18 -14.05 8.98
CA ARG A 290 -10.54 -13.90 7.67
C ARG A 290 -9.48 -12.78 7.72
N TYR A 291 -8.54 -12.91 8.66
CA TYR A 291 -7.38 -12.04 8.81
C TYR A 291 -6.11 -12.81 8.44
N LYS A 292 -5.29 -12.27 7.54
CA LYS A 292 -3.97 -12.80 7.19
C LYS A 292 -2.92 -11.71 7.22
N ALA A 293 -1.77 -11.99 7.81
CA ALA A 293 -0.57 -11.17 7.66
C ALA A 293 0.49 -12.01 6.97
N SER A 294 0.79 -11.74 5.71
CA SER A 294 1.68 -12.58 4.92
C SER A 294 2.51 -11.84 3.89
N LEU A 295 3.62 -12.48 3.56
CA LEU A 295 4.38 -12.40 2.34
C LEU A 295 4.43 -13.75 1.61
N ASP A 296 3.74 -14.80 2.09
CA ASP A 296 3.63 -16.12 1.45
C ASP A 296 3.80 -15.95 -0.05
N GLU A 297 4.92 -16.49 -0.56
CA GLU A 297 5.18 -16.58 -1.98
C GLU A 297 3.87 -17.02 -2.62
N PHE A 298 3.28 -16.12 -3.40
CA PHE A 298 2.19 -16.49 -4.27
C PHE A 298 2.80 -17.55 -5.17
N ASP A 299 2.51 -18.81 -4.88
CA ASP A 299 2.84 -19.95 -5.71
C ASP A 299 2.29 -19.57 -7.09
N LEU A 300 3.17 -19.08 -7.95
CA LEU A 300 2.92 -18.97 -9.38
C LEU A 300 2.83 -20.41 -9.83
N GLN A 301 1.68 -21.04 -9.60
CA GLN A 301 1.36 -22.31 -10.20
C GLN A 301 1.54 -22.09 -11.69
N GLU A 302 2.58 -22.72 -12.24
CA GLU A 302 2.69 -23.03 -13.64
C GLU A 302 1.35 -23.62 -14.07
N SER A 303 0.53 -22.78 -14.67
CA SER A 303 -0.58 -23.23 -15.48
C SER A 303 0.04 -24.02 -16.62
N THR A 304 -0.08 -25.34 -16.52
CA THR A 304 -0.16 -26.30 -17.62
C THR A 304 -0.41 -25.61 -18.96
N ILE A 305 0.64 -25.55 -19.78
CA ILE A 305 0.48 -25.51 -21.23
C ILE A 305 0.91 -26.89 -21.69
N ASP A 306 -0.09 -27.68 -22.07
CA ASP A 306 0.08 -28.94 -22.79
C ASP A 306 1.00 -28.77 -24.00
N GLY A 307 1.90 -29.74 -24.15
CA GLY A 307 2.74 -30.01 -25.31
C GLY A 307 3.38 -31.38 -25.18
#